data_AF-B4MYK8-F1
#
_entry.id   AF-B4MYK8-F1
#
_cell.length_a   1.000
_cell.length_b   1.000
_cell.length_c   1.000
_cell.angle_alpha   90.00
_cell.angle_beta   90.00
_cell.angle_gamma   90.00
#
_symmetry.space_group_name_H-M   'P 1'
#
loop_
_entity.id
_entity.type
_entity.pdbx_description
1 polymer ?
#
loop_
_entity_poly.entity_id
_entity_poly.type
_entity_poly.pdbx_seq_one_letter_code
_entity_poly.pdbx_strand_id
1 'polypeptide(L)'
;MCTVPQRQLLSWLLTGLLLAVILAVGDDLCHDEFAKASANASNTYSNSFDICELTANETKIELSIDEELERLQIESASSAVCNSLELCNLHNDDLDYFQCINDKGPGNLQVLDEITRNSTSAHTRLREDYSAVQKTLILCTLEAQEVYMKSMVSAYEELQLCRSQIEDYVEID
;
A
#
# COMPACT_ATOMS: atom_id res chain seq x y z
N MET A 1 64.82 46.23 1.60
CA MET A 1 63.44 45.84 1.97
C MET A 1 62.99 44.76 0.98
N CYS A 2 62.33 43.72 1.49
CA CYS A 2 62.40 42.33 1.04
C CYS A 2 61.74 42.02 -0.30
N THR A 3 62.46 41.33 -1.19
CA THR A 3 61.91 40.61 -2.36
C THR A 3 61.52 39.19 -1.92
N VAL A 4 60.23 38.86 -1.95
CA VAL A 4 59.76 37.48 -1.77
C VAL A 4 60.22 36.66 -3.00
N PRO A 5 60.83 35.46 -2.84
CA PRO A 5 61.35 34.72 -3.98
C PRO A 5 60.20 34.22 -4.86
N GLN A 6 60.23 34.55 -6.15
CA GLN A 6 59.20 34.20 -7.15
C GLN A 6 58.92 32.69 -7.26
N ARG A 7 59.88 31.84 -6.82
CA ARG A 7 59.75 30.38 -6.71
C ARG A 7 58.80 29.93 -5.59
N GLN A 8 58.71 30.70 -4.50
CA GLN A 8 57.75 30.42 -3.43
C GLN A 8 56.33 30.76 -3.89
N LEU A 9 56.09 31.91 -4.53
CA LEU A 9 54.76 32.27 -5.04
C LEU A 9 54.16 31.21 -5.98
N LEU A 10 54.94 30.66 -6.91
CA LEU A 10 54.51 29.58 -7.80
C LEU A 10 54.19 28.27 -7.04
N SER A 11 54.99 27.94 -6.02
CA SER A 11 54.74 26.76 -5.17
C SER A 11 53.42 26.88 -4.41
N TRP A 12 53.12 28.05 -3.85
CA TRP A 12 51.91 28.30 -3.06
C TRP A 12 50.65 28.34 -3.94
N LEU A 13 50.78 28.87 -5.16
CA LEU A 13 49.69 28.85 -6.14
C LEU A 13 49.39 27.42 -6.62
N LEU A 14 50.43 26.60 -6.86
CA LEU A 14 50.26 25.21 -7.29
C LEU A 14 49.68 24.33 -6.18
N THR A 15 50.11 24.47 -4.93
CA THR A 15 49.51 23.75 -3.80
C THR A 15 48.07 24.19 -3.56
N GLY A 16 47.78 25.49 -3.60
CA GLY A 16 46.42 26.01 -3.46
C GLY A 16 45.46 25.54 -4.56
N LEU A 17 45.92 25.46 -5.81
CA LEU A 17 45.12 24.93 -6.92
C LEU A 17 44.90 23.41 -6.79
N LEU A 18 45.91 22.66 -6.34
CA LEU A 18 45.80 21.22 -6.13
C LEU A 18 44.79 20.90 -5.02
N LEU A 19 44.86 21.62 -3.90
CA LEU A 19 43.94 21.48 -2.76
C LEU A 19 42.49 21.78 -3.18
N ALA A 20 42.28 22.85 -3.96
CA ALA A 20 40.96 23.21 -4.48
C ALA A 20 40.38 22.15 -5.43
N VAL A 21 41.22 21.52 -6.25
CA VAL A 21 40.81 20.42 -7.14
C VAL A 21 40.47 19.16 -6.34
N ILE A 22 41.24 18.82 -5.31
CA ILE A 22 40.98 17.65 -4.43
C ILE A 22 39.66 17.83 -3.69
N LEU A 23 39.41 19.01 -3.12
CA LEU A 23 38.15 19.35 -2.44
C LEU A 23 36.94 19.24 -3.37
N ALA A 24 37.03 19.79 -4.58
CA ALA A 24 35.94 19.77 -5.55
C ALA A 24 35.61 18.35 -6.03
N VAL A 25 36.63 17.53 -6.33
CA VAL A 25 36.44 16.14 -6.77
C VAL A 25 35.91 15.25 -5.64
N GLY A 26 36.33 15.50 -4.40
CA GLY A 26 35.84 14.77 -3.24
C GLY A 26 34.35 15.01 -2.95
N ASP A 27 33.91 16.27 -2.97
CA ASP A 27 32.50 16.61 -2.69
C ASP A 27 31.55 16.05 -3.76
N ASP A 28 31.98 16.05 -5.03
CA ASP A 28 31.25 15.40 -6.13
C ASP A 28 31.09 13.87 -5.90
N LEU A 29 32.12 13.20 -5.39
CA LEU A 29 32.06 11.75 -5.11
C LEU A 29 31.09 11.43 -3.97
N CYS A 30 31.14 12.17 -2.86
CA CYS A 30 30.20 11.98 -1.74
C CYS A 30 28.75 12.23 -2.18
N HIS A 31 28.53 13.24 -3.01
CA HIS A 31 27.22 13.52 -3.59
C HIS A 31 26.72 12.40 -4.50
N ASP A 32 27.58 11.84 -5.35
CA ASP A 32 27.25 10.73 -6.24
C ASP A 32 26.87 9.46 -5.46
N GLU A 33 27.58 9.14 -4.38
CA GLU A 33 27.25 8.00 -3.51
C GLU A 33 25.90 8.19 -2.81
N PHE A 34 25.67 9.38 -2.23
CA PHE A 34 24.38 9.72 -1.64
C PHE A 34 23.23 9.63 -2.65
N ALA A 35 23.43 10.13 -3.87
CA ALA A 35 22.43 10.09 -4.93
C ALA A 35 22.09 8.64 -5.34
N LYS A 36 23.10 7.77 -5.46
CA LYS A 36 22.90 6.33 -5.73
C LYS A 36 22.16 5.64 -4.59
N ALA A 37 22.55 5.89 -3.34
CA ALA A 37 21.91 5.32 -2.16
C ALA A 37 20.44 5.75 -2.05
N SER A 38 20.16 7.04 -2.28
CA SER A 38 18.81 7.60 -2.30
C SER A 38 17.95 6.97 -3.40
N ALA A 39 18.48 6.84 -4.62
CA ALA A 39 17.77 6.18 -5.72
C ALA A 39 17.47 4.71 -5.41
N ASN A 40 18.40 3.99 -4.80
CA ASN A 40 18.19 2.61 -4.38
C ASN A 40 17.11 2.50 -3.30
N ALA A 41 17.10 3.41 -2.32
CA ALA A 41 16.07 3.48 -1.29
C ALA A 41 14.68 3.74 -1.91
N SER A 42 14.58 4.70 -2.83
CA SER A 42 13.33 5.02 -3.53
C SER A 42 12.82 3.84 -4.38
N ASN A 43 13.71 3.16 -5.12
CA ASN A 43 13.33 1.99 -5.91
C ASN A 43 12.86 0.83 -5.03
N THR A 44 13.55 0.60 -3.91
CA THR A 44 13.14 -0.42 -2.93
C THR A 44 11.77 -0.11 -2.34
N TYR A 45 11.53 1.14 -1.96
CA TYR A 45 10.22 1.59 -1.49
C TYR A 45 9.13 1.36 -2.53
N SER A 46 9.35 1.80 -3.77
CA SER A 46 8.37 1.63 -4.86
C SER A 46 8.02 0.17 -5.08
N ASN A 47 9.03 -0.71 -5.16
CA ASN A 47 8.79 -2.13 -5.35
C ASN A 47 8.01 -2.75 -4.19
N SER A 48 8.36 -2.41 -2.95
CA SER A 48 7.64 -2.91 -1.77
C SER A 48 6.21 -2.39 -1.73
N PHE A 49 5.99 -1.12 -2.08
CA PHE A 49 4.66 -0.53 -2.15
C PHE A 49 3.79 -1.23 -3.21
N ASP A 50 4.33 -1.46 -4.41
CA ASP A 50 3.64 -2.18 -5.49
C ASP A 50 3.24 -3.59 -5.08
N ILE A 51 4.12 -4.30 -4.36
CA ILE A 51 3.80 -5.63 -3.79
C ILE A 51 2.66 -5.53 -2.78
N CYS A 52 2.67 -4.55 -1.88
CA CYS A 52 1.57 -4.35 -0.92
C CYS A 52 0.23 -4.14 -1.63
N GLU A 53 0.20 -3.32 -2.69
CA GLU A 53 -1.01 -3.06 -3.47
C GLU A 53 -1.48 -4.31 -4.24
N LEU A 54 -0.56 -5.02 -4.88
CA LEU A 54 -0.86 -6.25 -5.62
C LEU A 54 -1.47 -7.30 -4.69
N THR A 55 -0.84 -7.59 -3.55
CA THR A 55 -1.37 -8.55 -2.57
C THR A 55 -2.74 -8.13 -2.07
N ALA A 56 -2.94 -6.86 -1.73
CA ALA A 56 -4.25 -6.37 -1.28
C ALA A 56 -5.31 -6.53 -2.37
N ASN A 57 -4.97 -6.31 -3.64
CA ASN A 57 -5.90 -6.44 -4.76
C ASN A 57 -6.23 -7.91 -5.06
N GLU A 58 -5.25 -8.80 -5.02
CA GLU A 58 -5.45 -10.25 -5.14
C GLU A 58 -6.40 -10.77 -4.06
N THR A 59 -6.20 -10.38 -2.80
CA THR A 59 -7.11 -10.78 -1.71
C THR A 59 -8.53 -10.23 -1.91
N LYS A 60 -8.70 -9.01 -2.44
CA LYS A 60 -10.05 -8.50 -2.77
C LYS A 60 -10.73 -9.31 -3.86
N ILE A 61 -9.98 -9.76 -4.87
CA ILE A 61 -10.52 -10.62 -5.93
C ILE A 61 -11.00 -11.95 -5.34
N GLU A 62 -10.22 -12.57 -4.45
CA GLU A 62 -10.62 -13.80 -3.78
C GLU A 62 -11.92 -13.61 -2.97
N LEU A 63 -12.03 -12.54 -2.19
CA LEU A 63 -13.25 -12.21 -1.44
C LEU A 63 -14.46 -12.03 -2.36
N SER A 64 -14.27 -11.40 -3.52
CA SER A 64 -15.37 -11.15 -4.47
C SER A 64 -16.02 -12.43 -5.03
N ILE A 65 -15.27 -13.54 -5.10
CA ILE A 65 -15.80 -14.83 -5.56
C ILE A 65 -16.75 -15.42 -4.53
N ASP A 66 -16.39 -15.34 -3.24
CA ASP A 66 -17.22 -15.83 -2.14
C ASP A 66 -18.51 -14.98 -1.99
N GLU A 67 -18.39 -13.66 -2.18
CA GLU A 67 -19.53 -12.73 -2.19
C GLU A 67 -20.58 -13.09 -3.25
N GLU A 68 -20.14 -13.44 -4.46
CA GLU A 68 -21.04 -13.76 -5.57
C GLU A 68 -21.91 -14.98 -5.24
N LEU A 69 -21.32 -16.01 -4.64
CA LEU A 69 -22.04 -17.23 -4.27
C LEU A 69 -23.10 -16.95 -3.19
N GLU A 70 -22.75 -16.23 -2.12
CA GLU A 70 -23.68 -15.89 -1.05
C GLU A 70 -24.83 -15.01 -1.56
N ARG A 71 -24.52 -14.06 -2.46
CA ARG A 71 -25.51 -13.22 -3.11
C ARG A 71 -26.50 -14.03 -3.96
N LEU A 72 -26.00 -14.96 -4.78
CA LEU A 72 -26.85 -15.83 -5.61
C LEU A 72 -27.81 -16.68 -4.77
N GLN A 73 -27.37 -17.16 -3.60
CA GLN A 73 -28.22 -17.91 -2.67
C GLN A 73 -29.37 -17.05 -2.13
N ILE A 74 -29.07 -15.80 -1.73
CA ILE A 74 -30.09 -14.84 -1.25
C ILE A 74 -31.07 -14.49 -2.37
N GLU A 75 -30.58 -14.22 -3.58
CA GLU A 75 -31.41 -13.92 -4.76
C GLU A 75 -32.34 -15.08 -5.12
N SER A 76 -31.82 -16.32 -5.07
CA SER A 76 -32.60 -17.53 -5.29
C SER A 76 -33.69 -17.71 -4.23
N ALA A 77 -33.35 -17.55 -2.95
CA ALA A 77 -34.31 -17.67 -1.85
C ALA A 77 -35.41 -16.59 -1.94
N SER A 78 -35.02 -15.35 -2.25
CA SER A 78 -35.98 -14.24 -2.45
C SER A 78 -36.93 -14.52 -3.61
N SER A 79 -36.39 -15.00 -4.73
CA SER A 79 -37.19 -15.38 -5.90
C SER A 79 -38.17 -16.51 -5.58
N ALA A 80 -37.78 -17.48 -4.76
CA ALA A 80 -38.65 -18.58 -4.33
C ALA A 80 -39.87 -18.07 -3.52
N VAL A 81 -39.68 -17.10 -2.63
CA VAL A 81 -40.77 -16.47 -1.87
C VAL A 81 -41.73 -15.74 -2.81
N CYS A 82 -41.20 -14.92 -3.72
CA CYS A 82 -42.00 -14.19 -4.70
C CYS A 82 -42.83 -15.14 -5.58
N ASN A 83 -42.18 -16.14 -6.17
CA ASN A 83 -42.85 -17.13 -7.02
C ASN A 83 -43.92 -17.91 -6.24
N SER A 84 -43.65 -18.25 -4.97
CA SER A 84 -44.63 -18.97 -4.15
C SER A 84 -45.90 -18.16 -3.91
N LEU A 85 -45.81 -16.83 -3.80
CA LEU A 85 -46.97 -15.96 -3.63
C LEU A 85 -47.66 -15.68 -4.97
N GLU A 86 -46.88 -15.53 -6.04
CA GLU A 86 -47.41 -15.32 -7.39
C GLU A 86 -48.30 -16.47 -7.86
N LEU A 87 -47.96 -17.71 -7.47
CA LEU A 87 -48.81 -18.87 -7.73
C LEU A 87 -50.23 -18.74 -7.16
N CYS A 88 -50.43 -18.00 -6.07
CA CYS A 88 -51.77 -17.78 -5.52
C CYS A 88 -52.63 -16.89 -6.43
N ASN A 89 -52.02 -16.03 -7.26
CA ASN A 89 -52.74 -15.19 -8.23
C ASN A 89 -53.41 -15.99 -9.36
N LEU A 90 -53.11 -17.28 -9.48
CA LEU A 90 -53.74 -18.17 -10.47
C LEU A 90 -55.16 -18.61 -10.06
N HIS A 91 -55.56 -18.40 -8.81
CA HIS A 91 -56.90 -18.71 -8.34
C HIS A 91 -57.89 -17.61 -8.72
N ASN A 92 -58.96 -17.98 -9.42
CA ASN A 92 -60.05 -17.06 -9.79
C ASN A 92 -61.10 -16.89 -8.68
N ASP A 93 -61.13 -17.81 -7.71
CA ASP A 93 -62.03 -17.76 -6.56
C ASP A 93 -61.31 -17.12 -5.36
N ASP A 94 -61.96 -16.13 -4.74
CA ASP A 94 -61.37 -15.35 -3.66
C ASP A 94 -61.11 -16.20 -2.39
N LEU A 95 -61.95 -17.21 -2.12
CA LEU A 95 -61.76 -18.08 -0.96
C LEU A 95 -60.52 -18.96 -1.14
N ASP A 96 -60.35 -19.54 -2.33
CA ASP A 96 -59.16 -20.32 -2.68
C ASP A 96 -57.89 -19.45 -2.70
N TYR A 97 -57.98 -18.22 -3.20
CA TYR A 97 -56.88 -17.25 -3.13
C TYR A 97 -56.46 -16.98 -1.67
N PHE A 98 -57.40 -16.65 -0.79
CA PHE A 98 -57.08 -16.37 0.61
C PHE A 98 -56.51 -17.59 1.34
N GLN A 99 -57.05 -18.77 1.07
CA GLN A 99 -56.53 -20.02 1.62
C GLN A 99 -55.09 -20.28 1.15
N CYS A 100 -54.80 -20.09 -0.14
CA CYS A 100 -53.45 -20.22 -0.69
C CYS A 100 -52.45 -19.29 0.01
N ILE A 101 -52.79 -18.02 0.18
CA ILE A 101 -51.93 -17.05 0.87
C ILE A 101 -51.67 -17.48 2.32
N ASN A 102 -52.71 -17.92 3.03
CA ASN A 102 -52.60 -18.39 4.42
C ASN A 102 -51.71 -19.64 4.53
N ASP A 103 -51.79 -20.57 3.57
CA ASP A 103 -50.99 -21.79 3.55
C ASP A 103 -49.52 -21.53 3.22
N LYS A 104 -49.23 -20.59 2.31
CA LYS A 104 -47.86 -20.24 1.91
C LYS A 104 -47.16 -19.29 2.90
N GLY A 105 -47.93 -18.49 3.64
CA GLY A 105 -47.41 -17.47 4.56
C GLY A 105 -46.35 -17.97 5.55
N PRO A 106 -46.62 -19.01 6.36
CA PRO A 106 -45.67 -19.51 7.36
C PRO A 106 -44.35 -19.99 6.76
N GLY A 107 -44.38 -20.70 5.63
CA GLY A 107 -43.18 -21.16 4.93
C GLY A 107 -42.36 -20.00 4.38
N ASN A 108 -43.04 -19.04 3.74
CA ASN A 108 -42.39 -17.82 3.24
C ASN A 108 -41.77 -16.98 4.36
N LEU A 109 -42.40 -16.91 5.53
CA LEU A 109 -41.86 -16.21 6.69
C LEU A 109 -40.55 -16.84 7.19
N GLN A 110 -40.46 -18.18 7.18
CA GLN A 110 -39.21 -18.88 7.53
C GLN A 110 -38.10 -18.57 6.53
N VAL A 111 -38.40 -18.57 5.23
CA VAL A 111 -37.42 -18.24 4.19
C VAL A 111 -36.97 -16.78 4.30
N LEU A 112 -37.87 -15.84 4.59
CA LEU A 112 -37.54 -14.44 4.80
C LEU A 112 -36.65 -14.22 6.04
N ASP A 113 -36.89 -14.96 7.11
CA ASP A 113 -36.03 -14.93 8.32
C ASP A 113 -34.64 -15.52 8.03
N GLU A 114 -34.56 -16.58 7.22
CA GLU A 114 -33.28 -17.13 6.75
C GLU A 114 -32.53 -16.14 5.86
N ILE A 115 -33.19 -15.52 4.87
CA ILE A 115 -32.62 -14.45 4.03
C ILE A 115 -32.06 -13.34 4.91
N THR A 116 -32.82 -12.90 5.92
CA THR A 116 -32.41 -11.81 6.81
C THR A 116 -31.16 -12.18 7.61
N ARG A 117 -31.13 -13.39 8.19
CA ARG A 117 -29.97 -13.87 8.96
C ARG A 117 -28.74 -14.06 8.08
N ASN A 118 -28.88 -14.71 6.93
CA ASN A 118 -27.78 -14.97 6.00
C ASN A 118 -27.24 -13.66 5.44
N SER A 119 -28.11 -12.73 5.01
CA SER A 119 -27.70 -11.41 4.53
C SER A 119 -26.97 -10.60 5.60
N THR A 120 -27.45 -10.62 6.85
CA THR A 120 -26.80 -9.90 7.95
C THR A 120 -25.44 -10.49 8.27
N SER A 121 -25.33 -11.82 8.28
CA SER A 121 -24.07 -12.53 8.51
C SER A 121 -23.06 -12.26 7.40
N ALA A 122 -23.47 -12.42 6.14
CA ALA A 122 -22.67 -12.14 4.95
C ALA A 122 -22.14 -10.70 4.95
N HIS A 123 -23.02 -9.71 5.12
CA HIS A 123 -22.63 -8.30 5.17
C HIS A 123 -21.64 -8.01 6.30
N THR A 124 -21.83 -8.62 7.48
CA THR A 124 -20.94 -8.41 8.63
C THR A 124 -19.55 -8.98 8.37
N ARG A 125 -19.48 -10.24 7.92
CA ARG A 125 -18.22 -10.89 7.52
C ARG A 125 -17.50 -10.09 6.45
N LEU A 126 -18.23 -9.69 5.41
CA LEU A 126 -17.64 -8.99 4.29
C LEU A 126 -16.99 -7.67 4.70
N ARG A 127 -17.68 -6.91 5.55
CA ARG A 127 -17.14 -5.67 6.11
C ARG A 127 -15.87 -5.93 6.92
N GLU A 128 -15.83 -7.00 7.70
CA GLU A 128 -14.64 -7.39 8.47
C GLU A 128 -13.48 -7.78 7.55
N ASP A 129 -13.74 -8.56 6.51
CA ASP A 129 -12.74 -9.02 5.54
C ASP A 129 -12.12 -7.85 4.78
N TYR A 130 -12.93 -6.93 4.22
CA TYR A 130 -12.41 -5.72 3.57
C TYR A 130 -11.64 -4.82 4.54
N SER A 131 -12.09 -4.71 5.80
CA SER A 131 -11.38 -3.95 6.82
C SER A 131 -10.03 -4.58 7.15
N ALA A 132 -9.95 -5.91 7.17
CA ALA A 132 -8.72 -6.66 7.37
C ALA A 132 -7.75 -6.44 6.21
N VAL A 133 -8.22 -6.52 4.95
CA VAL A 133 -7.39 -6.21 3.77
C VAL A 133 -6.82 -4.80 3.84
N GLN A 134 -7.67 -3.81 4.15
CA GLN A 134 -7.23 -2.42 4.26
C GLN A 134 -6.19 -2.23 5.36
N LYS A 135 -6.38 -2.88 6.50
CA LYS A 135 -5.41 -2.86 7.60
C LYS A 135 -4.07 -3.45 7.17
N THR A 136 -4.09 -4.60 6.49
CA THR A 136 -2.88 -5.25 5.98
C THR A 136 -2.14 -4.36 4.99
N LEU A 137 -2.85 -3.74 4.04
CA LEU A 137 -2.27 -2.77 3.09
C LEU A 137 -1.57 -1.63 3.84
N ILE A 138 -2.26 -1.01 4.81
CA ILE A 138 -1.67 0.10 5.59
C ILE A 138 -0.42 -0.36 6.33
N LEU A 139 -0.45 -1.50 7.02
CA LEU A 139 0.70 -2.02 7.76
C LEU A 139 1.89 -2.31 6.84
N CYS A 140 1.64 -2.94 5.68
CA CYS A 140 2.66 -3.22 4.67
C CYS A 140 3.30 -1.94 4.12
N THR A 141 2.49 -0.94 3.76
CA THR A 141 3.01 0.35 3.25
C THR A 141 3.79 1.13 4.32
N LEU A 142 3.39 1.05 5.59
CA LEU A 142 4.12 1.65 6.71
C LEU A 142 5.48 0.98 6.91
N GLU A 143 5.56 -0.35 6.82
CA GLU A 143 6.82 -1.08 6.89
C GLU A 143 7.77 -0.68 5.75
N ALA A 144 7.25 -0.60 4.52
CA ALA A 144 8.02 -0.10 3.37
C ALA A 144 8.54 1.33 3.61
N GLN A 145 7.70 2.21 4.15
CA GLN A 145 8.07 3.58 4.48
C GLN A 145 9.14 3.63 5.58
N GLU A 146 9.03 2.80 6.61
CA GLU A 146 10.03 2.72 7.69
C GLU A 146 11.40 2.32 7.13
N VAL A 147 11.45 1.31 6.26
CA VAL A 147 12.68 0.87 5.59
C VAL A 147 13.26 2.02 4.75
N TYR A 148 12.44 2.69 3.95
CA TYR A 148 12.87 3.85 3.17
C TYR A 148 13.49 4.94 4.04
N MET A 149 12.82 5.32 5.12
CA MET A 149 13.30 6.36 6.03
C MET A 149 14.62 5.97 6.68
N LYS A 150 14.77 4.71 7.11
CA LYS A 150 16.05 4.21 7.65
C LYS A 150 17.17 4.24 6.62
N SER A 151 16.89 3.84 5.38
CA SER A 151 17.87 3.91 4.28
C SER A 151 18.28 5.35 3.97
N MET A 152 17.35 6.29 3.99
CA MET A 152 17.66 7.71 3.78
C MET A 152 18.49 8.32 4.92
N VAL A 153 18.20 7.95 6.17
CA VAL A 153 19.01 8.35 7.32
C VAL A 153 20.43 7.80 7.19
N SER A 154 20.59 6.51 6.88
CA SER A 154 21.90 5.89 6.67
C SER A 154 22.69 6.58 5.55
N ALA A 155 22.06 6.80 4.40
CA ALA A 155 22.70 7.48 3.26
C ALA A 155 23.14 8.90 3.64
N TYR A 156 22.33 9.62 4.42
CA TYR A 156 22.68 10.95 4.89
C TYR A 156 23.85 10.93 5.89
N GLU A 157 23.87 9.97 6.83
CA GLU A 157 25.00 9.78 7.75
C GLU A 157 26.30 9.48 7.00
N GLU A 158 26.25 8.62 5.99
CA GLU A 158 27.39 8.33 5.09
C GLU A 158 27.88 9.57 4.34
N LEU A 159 26.97 10.40 3.83
CA LEU A 159 27.31 11.68 3.19
C LEU A 159 28.06 12.61 4.15
N GLN A 160 27.60 12.74 5.40
CA GLN A 160 28.26 13.59 6.40
C GLN A 160 29.66 13.06 6.74
N LEU A 161 29.80 11.75 6.93
CA LEU A 161 31.09 11.12 7.20
C LEU A 161 32.07 11.26 6.03
N CYS A 162 31.59 11.12 4.80
CA CYS A 162 32.40 11.29 3.59
C CYS A 162 32.96 12.71 3.49
N ARG A 163 32.11 13.71 3.73
CA ARG A 163 32.53 15.12 3.72
C ARG A 163 33.52 15.46 4.82
N SER A 164 33.31 14.99 6.05
CA SER A 164 34.23 15.26 7.15
C SER A 164 35.62 14.64 6.88
N GLN A 165 35.67 13.45 6.29
CA GLN A 165 36.95 12.83 5.91
C GLN A 165 37.70 13.65 4.87
N ILE A 166 37.01 14.23 3.88
CA ILE A 166 37.64 15.12 2.88
C ILE A 166 38.21 16.37 3.56
N GLU A 167 37.50 16.94 4.52
CA GLU A 167 37.98 18.10 5.30
C GLU A 167 39.23 17.73 6.12
N ASP A 168 39.25 16.55 6.77
CA ASP A 168 40.39 16.06 7.56
C ASP A 168 41.63 15.77 6.68
N TYR A 169 41.46 15.27 5.46
CA TYR A 169 42.57 15.05 4.51
C TYR A 169 43.24 16.36 4.08
N VAL A 170 42.54 17.48 4.15
CA VAL A 170 43.06 18.80 3.78
C VAL A 170 43.83 19.49 4.91
N GLU A 171 43.62 19.09 6.17
CA GLU A 171 44.37 19.63 7.33
C GLU A 171 45.72 18.94 7.59
N ILE A 172 45.98 17.78 6.96
CA ILE A 172 47.19 16.96 7.20
C ILE A 172 48.30 17.19 6.15
N ASP A 173 47.98 17.78 4.99
CA ASP A 173 48.92 18.13 3.90
C ASP A 173 49.24 19.63 3.81
#